data_AF-A0A943GDG1-F1
#
_entry.id   AF-A0A943GDG1-F1
#
_cell.length_a   1.000
_cell.length_b   1.000
_cell.length_c   1.000
_cell.angle_alpha   90.00
_cell.angle_beta   90.00
_cell.angle_gamma   90.00
#
_symmetry.space_group_name_H-M   'P 1'
#
loop_
_entity.id
_entity.type
_entity.pdbx_description
1 polymer ?
#
loop_
_entity_poly.entity_id
_entity_poly.type
_entity_poly.pdbx_seq_one_letter_code
_entity_poly.pdbx_strand_id
1 'polypeptide(L)'
;MEKLLELGFKKVGIWKKDEKVLSFELSEFKDSADIIFAFVQNSTVAYMAVSNGNFETFLNTFVNPSNIDLEKTGIKNSILKSLDNGEVAIYALKNKKFFGLMTRFSQSEIINLIKEIKPSWNSDVKDRMKNIVGKDRNAVLKSEQLKEKEREREEAEEKAVKETEAAADIEKAPEPVKETASKPAAKEKSKKQYESYIFILGKSYYERGFFNLKTSYSHLVGEDKSEIQIILEGKEKYTIPGKINRTANVSKAARIIGNKPLRMWFEENAEINSELRITFISKKKIKLEVV
;
A
#
# COMPACT_ATOMS: atom_id res chain seq x y z
N MET A 1 -28.89 7.47 -14.65
CA MET A 1 -29.01 6.70 -15.91
C MET A 1 -29.46 7.56 -17.09
N GLU A 2 -30.56 8.31 -16.95
CA GLU A 2 -31.23 9.04 -18.05
C GLU A 2 -30.28 9.90 -18.90
N LYS A 3 -29.43 10.69 -18.24
CA LYS A 3 -28.42 11.51 -18.93
C LYS A 3 -27.50 10.71 -19.88
N LEU A 4 -27.11 9.48 -19.52
CA LEU A 4 -26.30 8.65 -20.42
C LEU A 4 -27.10 8.27 -21.68
N LEU A 5 -28.39 7.93 -21.53
CA LEU A 5 -29.26 7.58 -22.65
C LEU A 5 -29.49 8.77 -23.59
N GLU A 6 -29.72 9.96 -23.03
CA GLU A 6 -29.85 11.21 -23.80
C GLU A 6 -28.59 11.54 -24.61
N LEU A 7 -27.41 11.27 -24.05
CA LEU A 7 -26.13 11.44 -24.73
C LEU A 7 -25.86 10.35 -25.79
N GLY A 8 -26.68 9.29 -25.81
CA GLY A 8 -26.63 8.21 -26.80
C GLY A 8 -25.83 6.98 -26.36
N PHE A 9 -25.50 6.84 -25.07
CA PHE A 9 -24.91 5.60 -24.56
C PHE A 9 -25.92 4.46 -24.66
N LYS A 10 -25.42 3.26 -24.98
CA LYS A 10 -26.22 2.03 -25.03
C LYS A 10 -25.65 0.99 -24.08
N LYS A 11 -26.50 0.10 -23.55
CA LYS A 11 -26.04 -1.09 -22.82
C LYS A 11 -25.38 -2.00 -23.84
N VAL A 12 -24.08 -2.20 -23.72
CA VAL A 12 -23.28 -3.01 -24.65
C VAL A 12 -22.68 -4.24 -23.98
N GLY A 13 -22.94 -4.44 -22.69
CA GLY A 13 -22.35 -5.55 -21.97
C GLY A 13 -22.71 -5.61 -20.51
N ILE A 14 -22.17 -6.63 -19.85
CA ILE A 14 -22.34 -6.89 -18.42
C ILE A 14 -21.04 -7.43 -17.85
N TRP A 15 -20.74 -7.07 -16.60
CA TRP A 15 -19.73 -7.76 -15.81
C TRP A 15 -20.31 -9.04 -15.24
N LYS A 16 -19.47 -10.06 -15.13
CA LYS A 16 -19.76 -11.35 -14.51
C LYS A 16 -18.67 -11.68 -13.51
N LYS A 17 -19.01 -12.54 -12.55
CA LYS A 17 -18.02 -13.17 -11.71
C LYS A 17 -18.34 -14.65 -11.57
N ASP A 18 -17.28 -15.44 -11.56
CA ASP A 18 -17.30 -16.82 -11.11
C ASP A 18 -16.36 -16.91 -9.91
N GLU A 19 -16.91 -17.20 -8.74
CA GLU A 19 -16.25 -17.03 -7.44
C GLU A 19 -15.60 -15.63 -7.28
N LYS A 20 -14.27 -15.54 -7.44
CA LYS A 20 -13.46 -14.30 -7.39
C LYS A 20 -12.88 -13.89 -8.75
N VAL A 21 -13.13 -14.67 -9.79
CA VAL A 21 -12.67 -14.40 -11.15
C VAL A 21 -13.65 -13.44 -11.81
N LEU A 22 -13.18 -12.25 -12.14
CA LEU A 22 -13.97 -11.25 -12.85
C LEU A 22 -13.91 -11.53 -14.36
N SER A 23 -15.04 -11.42 -15.04
CA SER A 23 -15.12 -11.48 -16.51
C SER A 23 -16.21 -10.53 -17.01
N PHE A 24 -16.35 -10.38 -18.32
CA PHE A 24 -17.40 -9.56 -18.90
C PHE A 24 -17.85 -10.12 -20.25
N GLU A 25 -19.04 -9.71 -20.68
CA GLU A 25 -19.55 -9.96 -22.01
C GLU A 25 -19.86 -8.63 -22.69
N LEU A 26 -19.52 -8.54 -23.98
CA LEU A 26 -19.85 -7.41 -24.84
C LEU A 26 -20.71 -7.87 -26.02
N SER A 27 -21.77 -7.14 -26.31
CA SER A 27 -22.58 -7.26 -27.53
C SER A 27 -22.10 -6.34 -28.65
N GLU A 28 -21.47 -5.20 -28.31
CA GLU A 28 -21.01 -4.19 -29.27
C GLU A 28 -19.64 -3.62 -28.90
N PHE A 29 -18.99 -2.96 -29.88
CA PHE A 29 -17.74 -2.20 -29.74
C PHE A 29 -16.48 -2.98 -29.31
N LYS A 30 -16.48 -4.32 -29.31
CA LYS A 30 -15.31 -5.15 -28.95
C LYS A 30 -14.00 -4.64 -29.55
N ASP A 31 -13.99 -4.49 -30.89
CA ASP A 31 -12.82 -4.09 -31.65
C ASP A 31 -12.68 -2.57 -31.88
N SER A 32 -13.52 -1.76 -31.22
CA SER A 32 -13.53 -0.32 -31.41
C SER A 32 -12.55 0.39 -30.49
N ALA A 33 -12.00 1.50 -30.99
CA ALA A 33 -11.30 2.50 -30.20
C ALA A 33 -12.17 3.74 -29.99
N ASP A 34 -11.66 4.69 -29.21
CA ASP A 34 -12.33 5.96 -28.88
C ASP A 34 -13.70 5.77 -28.22
N ILE A 35 -13.79 4.83 -27.27
CA ILE A 35 -15.03 4.55 -26.56
C ILE A 35 -15.07 5.34 -25.25
N ILE A 36 -16.14 6.09 -25.02
CA ILE A 36 -16.51 6.55 -23.67
C ILE A 36 -17.44 5.49 -23.11
N PHE A 37 -17.17 5.03 -21.88
CA PHE A 37 -17.96 3.99 -21.26
C PHE A 37 -18.27 4.31 -19.80
N ALA A 38 -19.30 3.65 -19.28
CA ALA A 38 -19.75 3.74 -17.91
C ALA A 38 -20.10 2.36 -17.36
N PHE A 39 -19.83 2.15 -16.06
CA PHE A 39 -20.38 1.03 -15.31
C PHE A 39 -21.61 1.51 -14.54
N VAL A 40 -22.71 0.76 -14.67
CA VAL A 40 -24.00 1.13 -14.11
C VAL A 40 -24.53 -0.01 -13.28
N GLN A 41 -24.95 0.28 -12.05
CA GLN A 41 -25.65 -0.65 -11.18
C GLN A 41 -26.91 0.01 -10.65
N ASN A 42 -28.05 -0.69 -10.67
CA ASN A 42 -29.33 -0.18 -10.17
C ASN A 42 -29.64 1.24 -10.67
N SER A 43 -29.51 1.48 -11.99
CA SER A 43 -29.72 2.77 -12.66
C SER A 43 -28.79 3.92 -12.21
N THR A 44 -27.78 3.63 -11.40
CA THR A 44 -26.78 4.59 -10.90
C THR A 44 -25.47 4.41 -11.65
N VAL A 45 -24.91 5.51 -12.14
CA VAL A 45 -23.59 5.51 -12.79
C VAL A 45 -22.53 5.40 -11.71
N ALA A 46 -21.87 4.25 -11.64
CA ALA A 46 -20.90 3.93 -10.62
C ALA A 46 -19.48 4.35 -11.03
N TYR A 47 -19.16 4.21 -12.32
CA TYR A 47 -17.87 4.59 -12.90
C TYR A 47 -18.05 5.09 -14.33
N MET A 48 -17.18 5.98 -14.81
CA MET A 48 -17.15 6.46 -16.19
C MET A 48 -15.73 6.86 -16.61
N ALA A 49 -15.33 6.49 -17.82
CA ALA A 49 -14.02 6.81 -18.37
C ALA A 49 -13.97 6.73 -19.90
N VAL A 50 -12.82 7.07 -20.46
CA VAL A 50 -12.49 6.86 -21.88
C VAL A 50 -11.55 5.67 -22.00
N SER A 51 -11.80 4.77 -22.96
CA SER A 51 -10.90 3.67 -23.25
C SER A 51 -9.65 4.17 -23.96
N ASN A 52 -8.49 3.59 -23.62
CA ASN A 52 -7.28 3.77 -24.40
C ASN A 52 -7.10 2.57 -25.35
N GLY A 53 -7.09 2.82 -26.65
CA GLY A 53 -7.01 1.78 -27.68
C GLY A 53 -8.30 0.95 -27.78
N ASN A 54 -8.13 -0.33 -28.14
CA ASN A 54 -9.20 -1.31 -28.32
C ASN A 54 -10.02 -1.51 -27.03
N PHE A 55 -11.34 -1.47 -27.14
CA PHE A 55 -12.23 -1.42 -25.98
C PHE A 55 -12.24 -2.73 -25.17
N GLU A 56 -12.33 -3.90 -25.82
CA GLU A 56 -12.28 -5.18 -25.13
C GLU A 56 -10.94 -5.40 -24.42
N THR A 57 -9.83 -5.08 -25.10
CA THR A 57 -8.49 -5.12 -24.53
C THR A 57 -8.38 -4.17 -23.33
N PHE A 58 -8.96 -2.97 -23.42
CA PHE A 58 -8.99 -2.02 -22.32
C PHE A 58 -9.84 -2.53 -21.15
N LEU A 59 -10.99 -3.15 -21.37
CA LEU A 59 -11.80 -3.71 -20.29
C LEU A 59 -11.11 -4.88 -19.58
N ASN A 60 -10.32 -5.68 -20.31
CA ASN A 60 -9.47 -6.72 -19.72
C ASN A 60 -8.46 -6.17 -18.69
N THR A 61 -8.11 -4.89 -18.75
CA THR A 61 -7.27 -4.26 -17.71
C THR A 61 -7.96 -4.13 -16.35
N PHE A 62 -9.29 -4.21 -16.28
CA PHE A 62 -10.01 -4.31 -15.00
C PHE A 62 -10.16 -5.75 -14.53
N VAL A 63 -10.19 -6.72 -15.44
CA VAL A 63 -10.16 -8.15 -15.12
C VAL A 63 -8.82 -8.52 -14.48
N ASN A 64 -7.73 -8.14 -15.15
CA ASN A 64 -6.36 -8.40 -14.74
C ASN A 64 -5.59 -7.07 -14.62
N PRO A 65 -5.89 -6.25 -13.59
CA PRO A 65 -5.20 -4.99 -13.39
C PRO A 65 -3.72 -5.25 -13.10
N SER A 66 -2.88 -4.37 -13.63
CA SER A 66 -1.49 -4.32 -13.22
C SER A 66 -1.44 -4.02 -11.73
N ASN A 67 -0.54 -4.67 -11.00
CA ASN A 67 -0.43 -4.54 -9.53
C ASN A 67 -0.07 -3.12 -9.06
N ILE A 68 0.39 -2.25 -9.97
CA ILE A 68 0.69 -0.84 -9.69
C ILE A 68 -0.50 0.09 -10.00
N ASP A 69 -1.52 -0.40 -10.70
CA ASP A 69 -2.72 0.35 -11.03
C ASP A 69 -3.75 0.19 -9.90
N LEU A 70 -3.51 0.94 -8.83
CA LEU A 70 -4.37 0.95 -7.64
C LEU A 70 -5.79 1.44 -7.96
N GLU A 71 -5.96 2.26 -8.99
CA GLU A 71 -7.26 2.73 -9.44
C GLU A 71 -8.06 1.57 -10.04
N LYS A 72 -7.51 0.87 -11.05
CA LYS A 72 -8.17 -0.29 -11.66
C LYS A 72 -8.35 -1.43 -10.66
N THR A 73 -7.42 -1.61 -9.73
CA THR A 73 -7.56 -2.57 -8.64
C THR A 73 -8.75 -2.20 -7.74
N GLY A 74 -8.86 -0.93 -7.35
CA GLY A 74 -10.00 -0.43 -6.57
C GLY A 74 -11.34 -0.57 -7.31
N ILE A 75 -11.35 -0.31 -8.61
CA ILE A 75 -12.53 -0.46 -9.47
C ILE A 75 -12.91 -1.94 -9.60
N LYS A 76 -11.95 -2.84 -9.85
CA LYS A 76 -12.16 -4.31 -9.86
C LYS A 76 -12.84 -4.78 -8.58
N ASN A 77 -12.32 -4.37 -7.43
CA ASN A 77 -12.90 -4.72 -6.12
C ASN A 77 -14.32 -4.16 -5.96
N SER A 78 -14.56 -2.95 -6.46
CA SER A 78 -15.90 -2.33 -6.45
C SER A 78 -16.87 -3.10 -7.33
N ILE A 79 -16.45 -3.56 -8.52
CA ILE A 79 -17.26 -4.41 -9.40
C ILE A 79 -17.60 -5.73 -8.71
N LEU A 80 -16.61 -6.45 -8.18
CA LEU A 80 -16.80 -7.75 -7.53
C LEU A 80 -17.80 -7.69 -6.37
N LYS A 81 -17.65 -6.68 -5.50
CA LYS A 81 -18.57 -6.42 -4.38
C LYS A 81 -19.97 -6.03 -4.87
N SER A 82 -20.05 -5.29 -5.95
CA SER A 82 -21.33 -4.86 -6.52
C SER A 82 -22.09 -6.03 -7.11
N LEU A 83 -21.39 -6.97 -7.75
CA LEU A 83 -21.98 -8.19 -8.29
C LEU A 83 -22.60 -9.11 -7.23
N ASP A 84 -22.28 -8.96 -5.93
CA ASP A 84 -23.03 -9.62 -4.84
C ASP A 84 -24.46 -9.09 -4.68
N ASN A 85 -24.72 -7.87 -5.14
CA ASN A 85 -25.96 -7.12 -4.91
C ASN A 85 -26.76 -6.86 -6.19
N GLY A 86 -26.33 -7.41 -7.33
CA GLY A 86 -27.01 -7.29 -8.61
C GLY A 86 -26.09 -7.06 -9.80
N GLU A 87 -26.69 -6.91 -10.98
CA GLU A 87 -25.97 -6.73 -12.24
C GLU A 87 -25.18 -5.41 -12.26
N VAL A 88 -23.95 -5.46 -12.81
CA VAL A 88 -23.18 -4.28 -13.19
C VAL A 88 -23.11 -4.23 -14.72
N ALA A 89 -23.91 -3.38 -15.33
CA ALA A 89 -24.00 -3.19 -16.76
C ALA A 89 -22.88 -2.29 -17.30
N ILE A 90 -22.45 -2.54 -18.53
CA ILE A 90 -21.49 -1.74 -19.27
C ILE A 90 -22.26 -0.93 -20.32
N TYR A 91 -22.24 0.38 -20.16
CA TYR A 91 -22.78 1.32 -21.14
C TYR A 91 -21.65 1.96 -21.93
N ALA A 92 -21.81 2.13 -23.24
CA ALA A 92 -20.75 2.69 -24.08
C ALA A 92 -21.29 3.56 -25.20
N LEU A 93 -20.43 4.46 -25.66
CA LEU A 93 -20.65 5.35 -26.79
C LEU A 93 -19.34 5.55 -27.56
N LYS A 94 -19.40 5.43 -28.89
CA LYS A 94 -18.27 5.76 -29.76
C LYS A 94 -18.09 7.27 -29.85
N ASN A 95 -16.91 7.76 -29.48
CA ASN A 95 -16.58 9.17 -29.38
C ASN A 95 -16.06 9.76 -30.70
N LYS A 96 -16.71 9.46 -31.81
CA LYS A 96 -16.38 9.98 -33.14
C LYS A 96 -17.61 10.52 -33.86
N LYS A 97 -17.44 11.63 -34.57
CA LYS A 97 -18.38 12.28 -35.49
C LYS A 97 -17.83 12.21 -36.92
N PHE A 98 -18.72 12.39 -37.89
CA PHE A 98 -18.45 12.69 -39.31
C PHE A 98 -17.28 11.90 -39.93
N PHE A 99 -17.55 10.67 -40.40
CA PHE A 99 -16.55 9.76 -40.99
C PHE A 99 -15.30 9.45 -40.12
N GLY A 100 -15.32 9.78 -38.83
CA GLY A 100 -14.23 9.50 -37.89
C GLY A 100 -13.17 10.60 -37.78
N LEU A 101 -13.39 11.76 -38.40
CA LEU A 101 -12.45 12.88 -38.43
C LEU A 101 -12.48 13.77 -37.18
N MET A 102 -13.62 13.82 -36.47
CA MET A 102 -13.79 14.65 -35.27
C MET A 102 -14.29 13.83 -34.09
N THR A 103 -13.98 14.23 -32.86
CA THR A 103 -14.56 13.61 -31.67
C THR A 103 -15.98 14.09 -31.42
N ARG A 104 -16.81 13.25 -30.80
CA ARG A 104 -18.17 13.66 -30.42
C ARG A 104 -18.17 14.58 -29.20
N PHE A 105 -17.29 14.27 -28.25
CA PHE A 105 -16.97 15.01 -27.04
C PHE A 105 -15.46 15.16 -26.93
N SER A 106 -15.03 16.37 -26.60
CA SER A 106 -13.66 16.69 -26.20
C SER A 106 -13.35 16.12 -24.80
N GLN A 107 -12.06 16.06 -24.46
CA GLN A 107 -11.62 15.58 -23.13
C GLN A 107 -12.18 16.46 -21.99
N SER A 108 -12.27 17.78 -22.20
CA SER A 108 -12.82 18.70 -21.19
C SER A 108 -14.32 18.50 -20.98
N GLU A 109 -15.09 18.26 -22.04
CA GLU A 109 -16.52 17.93 -21.93
C GLU A 109 -16.74 16.62 -21.17
N ILE A 110 -15.91 15.60 -21.41
CA ILE A 110 -15.97 14.32 -20.69
C ILE A 110 -15.64 14.52 -19.20
N ILE A 111 -14.58 15.28 -18.89
CA ILE A 111 -14.23 15.60 -17.50
C ILE A 111 -15.36 16.34 -16.79
N ASN A 112 -15.99 17.31 -17.45
CA ASN A 112 -17.13 18.04 -16.89
C ASN A 112 -18.34 17.13 -16.68
N LEU A 113 -18.59 16.21 -17.61
CA LEU A 113 -19.65 15.21 -17.46
C LEU A 113 -19.39 14.29 -16.25
N ILE A 114 -18.15 13.83 -16.03
CA ILE A 114 -17.78 13.04 -14.84
C ILE A 114 -18.02 13.87 -13.56
N LYS A 115 -17.62 15.15 -13.54
CA LYS A 115 -17.82 16.04 -12.39
C LYS A 115 -19.29 16.31 -12.07
N GLU A 116 -20.14 16.33 -13.09
CA GLU A 116 -21.57 16.54 -12.92
C GLU A 116 -22.27 15.27 -12.44
N ILE A 117 -21.97 14.12 -13.06
CA ILE A 117 -22.54 12.82 -12.67
C ILE A 117 -22.05 12.38 -11.28
N LYS A 118 -20.80 12.72 -10.92
CA LYS A 118 -20.10 12.31 -9.70
C LYS A 118 -20.18 10.79 -9.45
N PRO A 119 -19.71 9.93 -10.38
CA PRO A 119 -19.75 8.48 -10.17
C PRO A 119 -18.94 8.09 -8.93
N SER A 120 -19.51 7.26 -8.07
CA SER A 120 -18.92 6.92 -6.76
C SER A 120 -17.54 6.24 -6.84
N TRP A 121 -17.22 5.59 -7.96
CA TRP A 121 -15.95 4.88 -8.16
C TRP A 121 -14.92 5.70 -8.92
N ASN A 122 -15.31 6.82 -9.53
CA ASN A 122 -14.37 7.84 -10.00
C ASN A 122 -13.86 8.62 -8.78
N SER A 123 -13.05 7.97 -7.95
CA SER A 123 -12.37 8.68 -6.87
C SER A 123 -11.46 9.74 -7.47
N ASP A 124 -11.52 10.97 -6.96
CA ASP A 124 -10.50 11.96 -7.24
C ASP A 124 -9.18 11.38 -6.68
N VAL A 125 -8.27 10.96 -7.55
CA VAL A 125 -6.99 10.32 -7.18
C VAL A 125 -6.23 11.20 -6.17
N LYS A 126 -6.43 12.53 -6.24
CA LYS A 126 -5.95 13.51 -5.27
C LYS A 126 -6.58 13.35 -3.88
N ASP A 127 -7.86 13.07 -3.74
CA ASP A 127 -8.53 12.94 -2.44
C ASP A 127 -8.18 11.64 -1.72
N ARG A 128 -7.96 10.54 -2.45
CA ARG A 128 -7.43 9.31 -1.83
C ARG A 128 -6.00 9.54 -1.32
N MET A 129 -5.13 10.19 -2.09
CA MET A 129 -3.79 10.57 -1.63
C MET A 129 -3.84 11.54 -0.43
N LYS A 130 -4.73 12.53 -0.45
CA LYS A 130 -4.88 13.52 0.64
C LYS A 130 -5.40 12.89 1.93
N ASN A 131 -6.32 11.93 1.83
CA ASN A 131 -6.88 11.21 2.98
C ASN A 131 -5.91 10.19 3.58
N ILE A 132 -5.07 9.56 2.75
CA ILE A 132 -3.99 8.67 3.23
C ILE A 132 -2.90 9.52 3.93
N VAL A 133 -2.46 10.61 3.31
CA VAL A 133 -1.44 11.52 3.88
C VAL A 133 -1.94 12.25 5.12
N GLY A 134 -3.23 12.62 5.18
CA GLY A 134 -3.85 13.29 6.33
C GLY A 134 -4.02 12.37 7.54
N LYS A 135 -4.40 11.10 7.32
CA LYS A 135 -4.45 10.10 8.39
C LYS A 135 -3.05 9.80 8.96
N ASP A 136 -2.05 9.71 8.10
CA ASP A 136 -0.65 9.51 8.51
C ASP A 136 -0.11 10.69 9.33
N ARG A 137 -0.39 11.94 8.92
CA ARG A 137 0.02 13.13 9.69
C ARG A 137 -0.62 13.20 11.08
N ASN A 138 -1.91 12.92 11.19
CA ASN A 138 -2.60 12.94 12.48
C ASN A 138 -2.15 11.78 13.39
N ALA A 139 -1.83 10.62 12.83
CA ALA A 139 -1.26 9.50 13.59
C ALA A 139 0.14 9.83 14.12
N VAL A 140 0.99 10.48 13.31
CA VAL A 140 2.33 10.93 13.72
C VAL A 140 2.23 11.99 14.81
N LEU A 141 1.43 13.04 14.62
CA LEU A 141 1.20 14.09 15.63
C LEU A 141 0.70 13.51 16.96
N LYS A 142 -0.26 12.57 16.91
CA LYS A 142 -0.76 11.90 18.12
C LYS A 142 0.31 11.06 18.80
N SER A 143 1.17 10.40 18.02
CA SER A 143 2.29 9.61 18.55
C SER A 143 3.41 10.46 19.15
N GLU A 144 3.68 11.64 18.58
CA GLU A 144 4.68 12.59 19.09
C GLU A 144 4.19 13.23 20.40
N GLN A 145 2.92 13.63 20.47
CA GLN A 145 2.30 14.16 21.69
C GLN A 145 2.28 13.13 22.83
N LEU A 146 2.07 11.84 22.52
CA LEU A 146 2.14 10.76 23.52
C LEU A 146 3.57 10.58 24.04
N LYS A 147 4.57 10.59 23.16
CA LYS A 147 6.00 10.49 23.52
C LYS A 147 6.52 11.67 24.33
N GLU A 148 5.99 12.86 24.07
CA GLU A 148 6.34 14.06 24.85
C GLU A 148 5.79 13.97 26.27
N LYS A 149 4.52 13.56 26.43
CA LYS A 149 3.93 13.30 27.75
C LYS A 149 4.62 12.20 28.53
N GLU A 150 5.06 11.13 27.87
CA GLU A 150 5.80 10.04 28.52
C GLU A 150 7.18 10.52 29.01
N ARG A 151 7.90 11.32 28.22
CA ARG A 151 9.18 11.92 28.63
C ARG A 151 9.05 12.87 29.81
N GLU A 152 8.03 13.72 29.80
CA GLU A 152 7.75 14.61 30.94
C GLU A 152 7.47 13.83 32.23
N ARG A 153 6.79 12.67 32.11
CA ARG A 153 6.49 11.80 33.25
C ARG A 153 7.74 11.09 33.78
N GLU A 154 8.60 10.59 32.88
CA GLU A 154 9.88 9.97 33.24
C GLU A 154 10.85 10.97 33.89
N GLU A 155 10.94 12.20 33.36
CA GLU A 155 11.77 13.26 33.95
C GLU A 155 11.26 13.69 35.34
N ALA A 156 9.94 13.71 35.55
CA ALA A 156 9.34 13.98 36.85
C ALA A 156 9.62 12.86 37.86
N GLU A 157 9.54 11.60 37.43
CA GLU A 157 9.87 10.44 38.26
C GLU A 157 11.39 10.40 38.60
N GLU A 158 12.28 10.70 37.65
CA GLU A 158 13.73 10.73 37.90
C GLU A 158 14.14 11.87 38.86
N LYS A 159 13.48 13.03 38.78
CA LYS A 159 13.67 14.12 39.74
C LYS A 159 13.22 13.74 41.14
N ALA A 160 12.06 13.09 41.26
CA ALA A 160 11.54 12.62 42.55
C ALA A 160 12.49 11.59 43.20
N VAL A 161 13.08 10.68 42.41
CA VAL A 161 14.04 9.68 42.91
C VAL A 161 15.35 10.33 43.38
N LYS A 162 15.88 11.32 42.64
CA LYS A 162 17.10 12.04 43.03
C LYS A 162 16.90 12.90 44.29
N GLU A 163 15.71 13.45 44.50
CA GLU A 163 15.37 14.18 45.73
C GLU A 163 15.27 13.24 46.95
N THR A 164 14.87 11.98 46.76
CA THR A 164 14.89 10.97 47.84
C THR A 164 16.28 10.38 48.12
N GLU A 165 17.16 10.26 47.13
CA GLU A 165 18.53 9.73 47.31
C GLU A 165 19.49 10.76 47.95
N ALA A 166 19.26 12.07 47.74
CA ALA A 166 20.05 13.13 48.38
C ALA A 166 19.82 13.27 49.89
N ALA A 167 18.82 12.57 50.46
CA ALA A 167 18.51 12.60 51.88
C ALA A 167 19.22 11.48 52.69
N ALA A 168 19.97 10.58 52.05
CA ALA A 168 20.54 9.39 52.69
C ALA A 168 22.07 9.31 52.52
N ASP A 169 22.82 10.22 53.13
CA ASP A 169 24.28 10.05 53.32
C ASP A 169 24.75 10.72 54.62
N ILE A 170 24.74 9.99 55.74
CA ILE A 170 25.57 10.25 56.94
C ILE A 170 26.12 8.91 57.45
N GLU A 171 27.45 8.88 57.59
CA GLU A 171 28.35 7.98 58.35
C GLU A 171 28.98 6.70 57.73
N LYS A 172 30.18 6.91 57.16
CA LYS A 172 31.50 6.20 57.32
C LYS A 172 31.59 5.11 58.43
N ALA A 173 32.42 4.05 58.43
CA ALA A 173 33.56 3.51 57.65
C ALA A 173 33.94 2.09 58.25
N PRO A 174 35.13 1.47 58.06
CA PRO A 174 35.59 0.67 56.91
C PRO A 174 36.10 -0.79 57.23
N GLU A 175 36.07 -1.66 56.20
CA GLU A 175 37.05 -2.73 55.78
C GLU A 175 37.42 -3.97 56.66
N PRO A 176 38.00 -5.11 56.13
CA PRO A 176 38.21 -5.56 54.72
C PRO A 176 38.12 -7.11 54.41
N VAL A 177 38.26 -7.43 53.10
CA VAL A 177 38.65 -8.69 52.37
C VAL A 177 37.88 -10.02 52.54
N LYS A 178 37.24 -10.51 51.46
CA LYS A 178 37.69 -11.69 50.69
C LYS A 178 36.90 -11.93 49.40
N GLU A 179 37.68 -12.20 48.37
CA GLU A 179 37.35 -12.61 47.01
C GLU A 179 36.62 -13.96 46.98
N THR A 180 35.48 -14.06 46.28
CA THR A 180 35.16 -15.20 45.40
C THR A 180 33.89 -14.90 44.60
N ALA A 181 33.92 -15.33 43.35
CA ALA A 181 32.99 -14.99 42.31
C ALA A 181 31.57 -15.53 42.55
N SER A 182 30.56 -14.68 42.35
CA SER A 182 29.23 -15.11 41.89
C SER A 182 28.63 -14.07 40.95
N LYS A 183 28.77 -14.38 39.67
CA LYS A 183 28.02 -13.93 38.48
C LYS A 183 26.67 -13.24 38.82
N PRO A 184 26.48 -11.94 38.58
CA PRO A 184 25.16 -11.35 38.61
C PRO A 184 24.41 -11.74 37.33
N ALA A 185 23.23 -12.33 37.53
CA ALA A 185 22.23 -12.57 36.49
C ALA A 185 22.04 -11.31 35.64
N ALA A 186 22.33 -11.43 34.34
CA ALA A 186 22.17 -10.35 33.40
C ALA A 186 20.67 -10.10 33.16
N LYS A 187 20.19 -9.07 33.87
CA LYS A 187 19.06 -8.17 33.59
C LYS A 187 18.39 -8.42 32.23
N GLU A 188 17.11 -8.78 32.28
CA GLU A 188 16.20 -8.74 31.14
C GLU A 188 16.33 -7.40 30.41
N LYS A 189 16.77 -7.47 29.16
CA LYS A 189 16.90 -6.31 28.28
C LYS A 189 15.51 -5.76 27.98
N SER A 190 15.26 -4.50 28.35
CA SER A 190 14.11 -3.76 27.85
C SER A 190 14.06 -3.85 26.32
N LYS A 191 12.91 -4.28 25.78
CA LYS A 191 12.76 -4.52 24.33
C LYS A 191 12.86 -3.17 23.61
N LYS A 192 13.97 -2.91 22.90
CA LYS A 192 14.08 -1.79 21.95
C LYS A 192 12.87 -1.81 21.00
N GLN A 193 12.09 -0.74 21.00
CA GLN A 193 10.99 -0.56 20.07
C GLN A 193 11.54 -0.11 18.72
N TYR A 194 11.31 -0.91 17.67
CA TYR A 194 11.76 -0.63 16.31
C TYR A 194 10.58 -0.13 15.46
N GLU A 195 10.86 0.79 14.55
CA GLU A 195 9.87 1.21 13.55
C GLU A 195 9.49 0.04 12.65
N SER A 196 8.21 -0.09 12.32
CA SER A 196 7.71 -1.13 11.42
C SER A 196 6.50 -0.66 10.63
N TYR A 197 6.24 -1.30 9.50
CA TYR A 197 4.97 -1.16 8.78
C TYR A 197 4.62 -2.43 8.00
N ILE A 198 3.35 -2.54 7.63
CA ILE A 198 2.82 -3.64 6.80
C ILE A 198 2.79 -3.22 5.32
N PHE A 199 3.25 -4.10 4.44
CA PHE A 199 3.10 -3.96 3.00
C PHE A 199 2.50 -5.21 2.36
N ILE A 200 1.96 -5.03 1.16
CA ILE A 200 1.38 -6.09 0.36
C ILE A 200 2.44 -6.67 -0.58
N LEU A 201 2.64 -7.99 -0.52
CA LEU A 201 3.60 -8.70 -1.36
C LEU A 201 3.09 -8.84 -2.81
N GLY A 202 3.40 -7.85 -3.65
CA GLY A 202 3.02 -7.90 -5.07
C GLY A 202 3.78 -8.97 -5.87
N LYS A 203 3.20 -9.43 -6.99
CA LYS A 203 3.77 -10.49 -7.87
C LYS A 203 5.24 -10.26 -8.25
N SER A 204 5.61 -9.04 -8.64
CA SER A 204 7.00 -8.77 -9.04
C SER A 204 7.99 -8.91 -7.87
N TYR A 205 7.54 -8.56 -6.65
CA TYR A 205 8.35 -8.72 -5.44
C TYR A 205 8.52 -10.20 -5.12
N TYR A 206 7.42 -10.93 -5.17
CA TYR A 206 7.36 -12.38 -5.01
C TYR A 206 8.30 -13.10 -5.98
N GLU A 207 8.10 -12.95 -7.29
CA GLU A 207 8.83 -13.70 -8.33
C GLU A 207 10.31 -13.35 -8.46
N ARG A 208 10.70 -12.13 -8.06
CA ARG A 208 12.06 -11.62 -8.28
C ARG A 208 12.86 -11.43 -7.00
N GLY A 209 12.26 -11.63 -5.82
CA GLY A 209 12.94 -11.54 -4.54
C GLY A 209 13.46 -10.14 -4.21
N PHE A 210 12.60 -9.13 -4.32
CA PHE A 210 12.89 -7.76 -3.88
C PHE A 210 11.61 -7.08 -3.39
N PHE A 211 11.72 -5.94 -2.72
CA PHE A 211 10.55 -5.07 -2.47
C PHE A 211 10.98 -3.61 -2.35
N ASN A 212 10.04 -2.68 -2.58
CA ASN A 212 10.29 -1.25 -2.42
C ASN A 212 9.84 -0.78 -1.03
N LEU A 213 10.66 0.07 -0.40
CA LEU A 213 10.26 0.76 0.81
C LEU A 213 9.29 1.91 0.50
N LYS A 214 8.39 2.19 1.44
CA LYS A 214 7.65 3.45 1.44
C LYS A 214 8.64 4.61 1.56
N THR A 215 8.42 5.70 0.82
CA THR A 215 9.30 6.87 0.84
C THR A 215 9.54 7.40 2.25
N SER A 216 8.51 7.41 3.10
CA SER A 216 8.60 7.84 4.50
C SER A 216 9.54 6.99 5.35
N TYR A 217 9.72 5.70 5.06
CA TYR A 217 10.60 4.79 5.79
C TYR A 217 11.94 4.57 5.08
N SER A 218 12.09 5.05 3.84
CA SER A 218 13.28 4.90 3.01
C SER A 218 14.54 5.46 3.67
N HIS A 219 14.40 6.47 4.53
CA HIS A 219 15.52 7.06 5.26
C HIS A 219 16.05 6.13 6.37
N LEU A 220 15.32 5.09 6.77
CA LEU A 220 15.73 4.16 7.85
C LEU A 220 16.73 3.11 7.41
N VAL A 221 17.06 3.05 6.11
CA VAL A 221 18.07 2.13 5.56
C VAL A 221 19.22 2.90 4.93
N GLY A 222 20.34 2.22 4.69
CA GLY A 222 21.58 2.78 4.16
C GLY A 222 21.47 3.39 2.75
N GLU A 223 22.61 3.84 2.25
CA GLU A 223 22.73 4.53 0.96
C GLU A 223 22.57 3.58 -0.23
N ASP A 224 22.52 4.15 -1.44
CA ASP A 224 22.48 3.36 -2.68
C ASP A 224 23.68 2.41 -2.77
N LYS A 225 23.45 1.20 -3.28
CA LYS A 225 24.44 0.10 -3.44
C LYS A 225 25.01 -0.47 -2.14
N SER A 226 24.62 0.05 -0.97
CA SER A 226 25.07 -0.51 0.31
C SER A 226 24.42 -1.87 0.62
N GLU A 227 25.12 -2.66 1.42
CA GLU A 227 24.66 -3.97 1.88
C GLU A 227 23.67 -3.84 3.04
N ILE A 228 22.73 -4.79 3.11
CA ILE A 228 21.74 -4.87 4.17
C ILE A 228 21.50 -6.35 4.55
N GLN A 229 21.41 -6.65 5.84
CA GLN A 229 20.97 -7.96 6.33
C GLN A 229 19.45 -8.01 6.43
N ILE A 230 18.86 -9.10 5.97
CA ILE A 230 17.42 -9.34 6.03
C ILE A 230 17.20 -10.56 6.91
N ILE A 231 16.69 -10.34 8.13
CA ILE A 231 16.16 -11.42 8.96
C ILE A 231 14.81 -11.82 8.38
N LEU A 232 14.66 -13.10 8.09
CA LEU A 232 13.44 -13.71 7.60
C LEU A 232 12.82 -14.55 8.72
N GLU A 233 11.57 -14.28 9.07
CA GLU A 233 10.85 -14.94 10.15
C GLU A 233 9.53 -15.50 9.60
N GLY A 234 9.54 -16.81 9.31
CA GLY A 234 8.39 -17.59 8.85
C GLY A 234 8.34 -18.92 9.59
N LYS A 235 8.20 -20.03 8.87
CA LYS A 235 8.31 -21.40 9.42
C LYS A 235 9.66 -21.60 10.11
N GLU A 236 10.72 -21.12 9.48
CA GLU A 236 12.06 -21.05 10.05
C GLU A 236 12.56 -19.61 10.11
N LYS A 237 13.51 -19.36 11.03
CA LYS A 237 14.15 -18.06 11.20
C LYS A 237 15.59 -18.13 10.75
N TYR A 238 15.93 -17.36 9.72
CA TYR A 238 17.32 -17.23 9.24
C TYR A 238 17.59 -15.83 8.70
N THR A 239 18.86 -15.53 8.39
CA THR A 239 19.27 -14.22 7.87
C THR A 239 19.92 -14.39 6.51
N ILE A 240 19.54 -13.54 5.55
CA ILE A 240 20.16 -13.50 4.23
C ILE A 240 20.84 -12.14 3.99
N PRO A 241 21.87 -12.10 3.13
CA PRO A 241 22.41 -10.84 2.63
C PRO A 241 21.47 -10.22 1.59
N GLY A 242 21.47 -8.90 1.50
CA GLY A 242 20.75 -8.13 0.51
C GLY A 242 21.48 -6.84 0.13
N LYS A 243 20.94 -6.13 -0.86
CA LYS A 243 21.47 -4.86 -1.36
C LYS A 243 20.39 -3.79 -1.43
N ILE A 244 20.79 -2.55 -1.20
CA ILE A 244 19.93 -1.37 -1.35
C ILE A 244 20.11 -0.78 -2.75
N ASN A 245 19.02 -0.53 -3.45
CA ASN A 245 19.02 0.19 -4.72
C ASN A 245 18.03 1.36 -4.66
N ARG A 246 18.53 2.59 -4.76
CA ARG A 246 17.75 3.83 -4.77
C ARG A 246 17.59 4.42 -6.17
N THR A 247 18.27 3.88 -7.18
CA THR A 247 18.16 4.31 -8.58
C THR A 247 17.03 3.61 -9.34
N ALA A 248 16.45 2.56 -8.77
CA ALA A 248 15.44 1.75 -9.44
C ALA A 248 14.04 2.38 -9.49
N ASN A 249 13.80 3.48 -8.77
CA ASN A 249 12.53 4.19 -8.72
C ASN A 249 12.77 5.70 -8.87
N VAL A 250 11.88 6.42 -9.56
CA VAL A 250 11.97 7.90 -9.74
C VAL A 250 11.97 8.64 -8.39
N SER A 251 11.22 8.13 -7.40
CA SER A 251 11.14 8.71 -6.05
C SER A 251 12.41 8.57 -5.21
N LYS A 252 13.42 7.84 -5.71
CA LYS A 252 14.64 7.45 -4.97
C LYS A 252 14.38 6.65 -3.69
N ALA A 253 13.15 6.14 -3.51
CA ALA A 253 12.82 5.23 -2.43
C ALA A 253 13.64 3.93 -2.56
N ALA A 254 14.20 3.48 -1.45
CA ALA A 254 15.07 2.30 -1.42
C ALA A 254 14.29 1.04 -1.84
N ARG A 255 14.85 0.32 -2.80
CA ARG A 255 14.51 -1.07 -3.12
C ARG A 255 15.46 -1.98 -2.36
N ILE A 256 14.90 -2.91 -1.60
CA ILE A 256 15.66 -3.96 -0.92
C ILE A 256 15.69 -5.19 -1.82
N ILE A 257 16.88 -5.65 -2.19
CA ILE A 257 17.09 -6.76 -3.12
C ILE A 257 17.67 -7.94 -2.33
N GLY A 258 16.93 -9.04 -2.25
CA GLY A 258 17.38 -10.30 -1.64
C GLY A 258 17.55 -11.45 -2.65
N ASN A 259 17.17 -11.25 -3.92
CA ASN A 259 17.30 -12.21 -5.03
C ASN A 259 16.68 -13.59 -4.72
N LYS A 260 17.29 -14.66 -5.24
CA LYS A 260 16.82 -16.05 -5.12
C LYS A 260 16.51 -16.45 -3.65
N PRO A 261 17.35 -16.16 -2.64
CA PRO A 261 17.02 -16.48 -1.25
C PRO A 261 15.72 -15.85 -0.76
N LEU A 262 15.49 -14.57 -1.06
CA LEU A 262 14.27 -13.89 -0.63
C LEU A 262 13.04 -14.40 -1.37
N ARG A 263 13.17 -14.72 -2.67
CA ARG A 263 12.10 -15.35 -3.45
C ARG A 263 11.71 -16.70 -2.85
N MET A 264 12.69 -17.57 -2.56
CA MET A 264 12.41 -18.90 -1.98
C MET A 264 11.68 -18.77 -0.64
N TRP A 265 12.06 -17.79 0.18
CA TRP A 265 11.35 -17.53 1.42
C TRP A 265 9.90 -17.09 1.19
N PHE A 266 9.64 -16.22 0.20
CA PHE A 266 8.27 -15.87 -0.18
C PHE A 266 7.47 -17.10 -0.62
N GLU A 267 8.02 -17.92 -1.51
CA GLU A 267 7.36 -19.14 -2.02
C GLU A 267 6.99 -20.14 -0.91
N GLU A 268 7.77 -20.19 0.16
CA GLU A 268 7.56 -21.12 1.27
C GLU A 268 6.62 -20.59 2.37
N ASN A 269 6.59 -19.26 2.57
CA ASN A 269 6.01 -18.63 3.76
C ASN A 269 4.90 -17.62 3.47
N ALA A 270 4.70 -17.21 2.22
CA ALA A 270 3.78 -16.14 1.86
C ALA A 270 3.09 -16.41 0.51
N GLU A 271 1.96 -15.75 0.28
CA GLU A 271 1.27 -15.78 -1.02
C GLU A 271 1.32 -14.42 -1.69
N ILE A 272 1.13 -14.38 -3.00
CA ILE A 272 0.96 -13.12 -3.73
C ILE A 272 -0.24 -12.38 -3.11
N ASN A 273 -0.04 -11.09 -2.82
CA ASN A 273 -0.97 -10.19 -2.14
C ASN A 273 -1.16 -10.43 -0.63
N SER A 274 -0.37 -11.30 0.00
CA SER A 274 -0.34 -11.41 1.46
C SER A 274 0.30 -10.17 2.12
N GLU A 275 -0.02 -9.99 3.41
CA GLU A 275 0.55 -8.94 4.24
C GLU A 275 1.87 -9.40 4.86
N LEU A 276 2.91 -8.58 4.69
CA LEU A 276 4.20 -8.77 5.34
C LEU A 276 4.55 -7.55 6.18
N ARG A 277 5.06 -7.78 7.38
CA ARG A 277 5.59 -6.73 8.25
C ARG A 277 7.08 -6.59 8.05
N ILE A 278 7.54 -5.37 7.79
CA ILE A 278 8.95 -5.00 7.85
C ILE A 278 9.23 -4.24 9.14
N THR A 279 10.30 -4.63 9.84
CA THR A 279 10.80 -3.97 11.03
C THR A 279 12.24 -3.49 10.79
N PHE A 280 12.52 -2.23 11.09
CA PHE A 280 13.82 -1.58 10.86
C PHE A 280 14.70 -1.70 12.11
N ILE A 281 15.67 -2.62 12.08
CA ILE A 281 16.56 -2.86 13.23
C ILE A 281 17.73 -1.87 13.24
N SER A 282 18.30 -1.58 12.06
CA SER A 282 19.31 -0.54 11.85
C SER A 282 19.39 -0.16 10.37
N LYS A 283 20.22 0.83 10.02
CA LYS A 283 20.46 1.22 8.62
C LYS A 283 20.91 0.05 7.72
N LYS A 284 21.53 -0.98 8.31
CA LYS A 284 22.08 -2.15 7.63
C LYS A 284 21.34 -3.44 7.97
N LYS A 285 20.22 -3.39 8.67
CA LYS A 285 19.52 -4.60 9.13
C LYS A 285 18.02 -4.39 9.25
N ILE A 286 17.26 -5.28 8.64
CA ILE A 286 15.81 -5.32 8.73
C ILE A 286 15.33 -6.72 9.10
N LYS A 287 14.08 -6.81 9.53
CA LYS A 287 13.35 -8.06 9.74
C LYS A 287 12.09 -8.06 8.89
N LEU A 288 11.78 -9.19 8.31
CA LEU A 288 10.60 -9.44 7.53
C LEU A 288 9.86 -10.65 8.11
N GLU A 289 8.58 -10.49 8.38
CA GLU A 289 7.72 -11.53 8.97
C GLU A 289 6.35 -11.54 8.30
N VAL A 290 5.77 -12.73 8.22
CA VAL A 290 4.38 -12.93 7.78
C VAL A 290 3.44 -12.47 8.89
N VAL A 291 2.29 -11.89 8.52
CA VAL A 291 1.26 -11.41 9.45
C VAL A 291 0.13 -12.44 9.56
#